data_AF-A0A4Q1FJL9-F1
#
_entry.id   AF-A0A4Q1FJL9-F1
#
_cell.length_a   1.000
_cell.length_b   1.000
_cell.length_c   1.000
_cell.angle_alpha   90.00
_cell.angle_beta   90.00
_cell.angle_gamma   90.00
#
_symmetry.space_group_name_H-M   'P 1'
#
loop_
_entity.id
_entity.type
_entity.pdbx_description
1 polymer ?
#
loop_
_entity_poly.entity_id
_entity_poly.type
_entity_poly.pdbx_seq_one_letter_code
_entity_poly.pdbx_strand_id
1 'polypeptide(L)'
;MRKFYILLALLFFVSANYAQNKTVVADKAWVNEAEEWSDFNYAGQIVFSINPNEEPGSLRVGNFDFLYDFVDGKGKFSSKTTYSSASFSHPRKISAVTDKQGVLNSTYEGTLIFQSDKDYYSVIAIVSILEKNDNILGVKMRLKEGSRKEYAFSTKPTS
;
A
#
# COMPACT_ATOMS: atom_id res chain seq x y z
N MET A 1 -25.07 3.83 45.52
CA MET A 1 -24.85 3.11 44.24
C MET A 1 -25.12 3.94 42.97
N ARG A 2 -25.15 5.30 43.00
CA ARG A 2 -25.40 6.11 41.78
C ARG A 2 -24.14 6.56 41.02
N LYS A 3 -22.95 6.45 41.61
CA LYS A 3 -21.69 6.95 41.02
C LYS A 3 -20.92 5.93 40.18
N PHE A 4 -21.23 4.63 40.28
CA PHE A 4 -20.58 3.58 39.48
C PHE A 4 -21.08 3.54 38.02
N TYR A 5 -22.35 3.88 37.79
CA TYR A 5 -22.92 3.91 36.44
C TYR A 5 -22.33 5.04 35.56
N ILE A 6 -21.84 6.12 36.17
CA ILE A 6 -21.19 7.22 35.45
C ILE A 6 -19.80 6.80 34.97
N LEU A 7 -19.07 5.99 35.76
CA LEU A 7 -17.76 5.46 35.37
C LEU A 7 -17.87 4.45 34.23
N LEU A 8 -18.91 3.60 34.27
CA LEU A 8 -19.22 2.64 33.21
C LEU A 8 -19.59 3.36 31.91
N ALA A 9 -20.39 4.44 31.99
CA ALA A 9 -20.75 5.23 30.82
C ALA A 9 -19.54 5.94 30.19
N LEU A 10 -18.58 6.44 30.99
CA LEU A 10 -17.35 7.05 30.45
C LEU A 10 -16.45 6.04 29.74
N LEU A 11 -16.38 4.79 30.20
CA LEU A 11 -15.57 3.73 29.59
C LEU A 11 -16.04 3.34 28.18
N PHE A 12 -17.32 3.55 27.84
CA PHE A 12 -17.86 3.28 26.50
C PHE A 12 -17.56 4.38 25.47
N PHE A 13 -17.17 5.60 25.89
CA PHE A 13 -16.82 6.68 24.96
C PHE A 13 -15.32 6.76 24.64
N VAL A 14 -14.47 6.00 25.34
CA VAL A 14 -13.01 6.00 25.10
C VAL A 14 -12.59 4.91 24.09
N SER A 15 -13.45 3.94 23.77
CA SER A 15 -13.09 2.76 22.98
C SER A 15 -13.46 2.79 21.49
N ALA A 16 -13.87 3.94 20.95
CA ALA A 16 -14.33 4.03 19.55
C ALA A 16 -13.60 5.09 18.72
N ASN A 17 -12.29 5.22 18.87
CA ASN A 17 -11.45 5.66 17.73
C ASN A 17 -10.87 4.41 17.09
N TYR A 18 -11.74 3.62 16.44
CA TYR A 18 -11.28 2.61 15.50
C TYR A 18 -10.45 3.33 14.44
N ALA A 19 -9.19 2.94 14.32
CA ALA A 19 -8.30 3.48 13.30
C ALA A 19 -8.92 3.20 11.93
N GLN A 20 -9.41 4.25 11.26
CA GLN A 20 -10.07 4.15 9.97
C GLN A 20 -9.06 3.66 8.92
N ASN A 21 -9.51 2.80 8.02
CA ASN A 21 -8.74 2.41 6.84
C ASN A 21 -8.31 3.67 6.08
N LYS A 22 -7.01 3.83 5.87
CA LYS A 22 -6.46 4.96 5.12
C LYS A 22 -6.44 4.59 3.64
N THR A 23 -7.30 5.22 2.86
CA THR A 23 -7.29 5.07 1.40
C THR A 23 -6.73 6.34 0.78
N VAL A 24 -5.72 6.18 -0.06
CA VAL A 24 -5.08 7.26 -0.80
C VAL A 24 -4.99 6.89 -2.27
N VAL A 25 -5.02 7.90 -3.14
CA VAL A 25 -4.87 7.72 -4.58
C VAL A 25 -3.55 8.30 -5.04
N ALA A 26 -2.95 7.69 -6.07
CA ALA A 26 -1.79 8.28 -6.74
C ALA A 26 -2.21 9.59 -7.42
N ASP A 27 -1.52 10.67 -7.06
CA ASP A 27 -1.64 11.98 -7.71
C ASP A 27 -0.65 12.12 -8.87
N LYS A 28 0.57 11.62 -8.67
CA LYS A 28 1.64 11.56 -9.67
C LYS A 28 2.35 10.22 -9.56
N ALA A 29 2.77 9.68 -10.69
CA ALA A 29 3.46 8.41 -10.76
C ALA A 29 4.71 8.53 -11.63
N TRP A 30 5.78 7.86 -11.20
CA TRP A 30 7.06 7.82 -11.90
C TRP A 30 7.60 6.40 -11.94
N VAL A 31 8.19 6.04 -13.06
CA VAL A 31 8.89 4.77 -13.23
C VAL A 31 10.38 5.06 -13.42
N ASN A 32 11.20 4.31 -12.71
CA ASN A 32 12.63 4.23 -12.95
C ASN A 32 12.93 3.04 -13.83
N GLU A 33 13.49 3.28 -15.01
CA GLU A 33 14.02 2.23 -15.87
C GLU A 33 15.47 2.58 -16.20
N ALA A 34 16.40 1.66 -15.94
CA ALA A 34 17.82 1.86 -16.21
C ALA A 34 18.37 3.19 -15.63
N GLU A 35 18.00 3.51 -14.39
CA GLU A 35 18.43 4.71 -13.64
C GLU A 35 17.78 6.03 -14.12
N GLU A 36 16.93 6.01 -15.14
CA GLU A 36 16.18 7.18 -15.60
C GLU A 36 14.75 7.20 -15.06
N TRP A 37 14.33 8.33 -14.49
CA TRP A 37 12.97 8.54 -14.02
C TRP A 37 12.12 9.22 -15.09
N SER A 38 10.96 8.65 -15.39
CA SER A 38 9.95 9.23 -16.28
C SER A 38 8.57 9.20 -15.64
N ASP A 39 7.72 10.15 -15.99
CA ASP A 39 6.32 10.14 -15.59
C ASP A 39 5.52 9.14 -16.42
N PHE A 40 4.51 8.54 -15.81
CA PHE A 40 3.56 7.66 -16.51
C PHE A 40 2.14 7.86 -15.98
N ASN A 41 1.17 7.40 -16.75
CA ASN A 41 -0.23 7.34 -16.34
C ASN A 41 -0.89 6.07 -16.90
N TYR A 42 -1.84 5.54 -16.15
CA TYR A 42 -2.69 4.43 -16.55
C TYR A 42 -4.15 4.88 -16.67
N ALA A 43 -4.98 4.04 -17.30
CA ALA A 43 -6.41 4.25 -17.26
C ALA A 43 -6.92 3.96 -15.84
N GLY A 44 -7.74 4.88 -15.31
CA GLY A 44 -8.25 4.81 -13.94
C GLY A 44 -7.21 5.24 -12.90
N GLN A 45 -7.64 5.31 -11.64
CA GLN A 45 -6.80 5.74 -10.52
C GLN A 45 -6.06 4.53 -9.93
N ILE A 46 -4.81 4.75 -9.53
CA ILE A 46 -4.08 3.81 -8.67
C ILE A 46 -4.44 4.12 -7.24
N VAL A 47 -5.04 3.15 -6.56
CA VAL A 47 -5.54 3.28 -5.19
C VAL A 47 -4.69 2.44 -4.25
N PHE A 48 -4.27 3.02 -3.14
CA PHE A 48 -3.61 2.33 -2.05
C PHE A 48 -4.51 2.38 -0.82
N SER A 49 -4.78 1.21 -0.24
CA SER A 49 -5.55 1.08 1.00
C SER A 49 -4.66 0.45 2.08
N ILE A 50 -4.49 1.15 3.18
CA ILE A 50 -3.74 0.70 4.35
C ILE A 50 -4.74 0.49 5.50
N ASN A 51 -4.80 -0.74 5.98
CA ASN A 51 -5.62 -1.10 7.14
C ASN A 51 -4.73 -1.08 8.39
N PRO A 52 -4.95 -0.16 9.34
CA PRO A 52 -4.15 -0.08 10.56
C PRO A 52 -4.33 -1.28 11.50
N ASN A 53 -5.34 -2.12 11.28
CA ASN A 53 -5.56 -3.36 12.04
C ASN A 53 -4.79 -4.56 11.46
N GLU A 54 -4.16 -4.40 10.30
CA GLU A 54 -3.29 -5.41 9.69
C GLU A 54 -1.82 -5.23 10.13
N GLU A 55 -0.96 -6.16 9.74
CA GLU A 55 0.47 -6.08 10.04
C GLU A 55 1.08 -4.78 9.48
N PRO A 56 1.92 -4.05 10.24
CA PRO A 56 2.51 -2.80 9.77
C PRO A 56 3.23 -2.95 8.43
N GLY A 57 2.92 -2.07 7.47
CA GLY A 57 3.44 -2.14 6.11
C GLY A 57 2.57 -2.94 5.13
N SER A 58 1.52 -3.61 5.61
CA SER A 58 0.52 -4.24 4.75
C SER A 58 -0.24 -3.15 4.00
N LEU A 59 -0.47 -3.40 2.72
CA LEU A 59 -1.29 -2.52 1.89
C LEU A 59 -1.99 -3.32 0.82
N ARG A 60 -3.11 -2.79 0.34
CA ARG A 60 -3.75 -3.24 -0.89
C ARG A 60 -3.56 -2.17 -1.95
N VAL A 61 -3.17 -2.59 -3.14
CA VAL A 61 -3.06 -1.71 -4.31
C VAL A 61 -4.08 -2.14 -5.35
N GLY A 62 -4.72 -1.17 -6.00
CA GLY A 62 -5.71 -1.40 -7.05
C GLY A 62 -5.45 -0.53 -8.26
N ASN A 63 -5.21 -1.18 -9.40
CA ASN A 63 -5.30 -0.64 -10.76
C ASN A 63 -4.85 -1.78 -11.70
N PHE A 64 -5.69 -2.15 -12.67
CA PHE A 64 -5.42 -3.30 -13.53
C PHE A 64 -4.14 -3.12 -14.36
N ASP A 65 -4.01 -2.01 -15.08
CA ASP A 65 -2.91 -1.79 -16.03
C ASP A 65 -1.56 -1.73 -15.30
N PHE A 66 -1.50 -0.98 -14.20
CA PHE A 66 -0.32 -0.93 -13.34
C PHE A 66 0.06 -2.31 -12.83
N LEU A 67 -0.89 -3.07 -12.30
CA LEU A 67 -0.61 -4.35 -11.68
C LEU A 67 -0.18 -5.43 -12.68
N TYR A 68 -0.71 -5.36 -13.91
CA TYR A 68 -0.26 -6.19 -15.02
C TYR A 68 1.19 -5.89 -15.40
N ASP A 69 1.53 -4.61 -15.58
CA ASP A 69 2.86 -4.15 -15.95
C ASP A 69 3.89 -4.36 -14.82
N PHE A 70 3.47 -4.17 -13.56
CA PHE A 70 4.33 -4.34 -12.39
C PHE A 70 4.94 -5.74 -12.29
N VAL A 71 4.21 -6.77 -12.77
CA VAL A 71 4.69 -8.16 -12.80
C VAL A 71 5.18 -8.61 -14.17
N ASP A 72 5.44 -7.68 -15.09
CA ASP A 72 5.82 -7.94 -16.49
C ASP A 72 4.85 -8.89 -17.21
N GLY A 73 3.55 -8.87 -16.86
CA GLY A 73 2.55 -9.77 -17.42
C GLY A 73 2.74 -11.27 -17.08
N LYS A 74 3.60 -11.62 -16.13
CA LYS A 74 3.92 -13.02 -15.77
C LYS A 74 2.77 -13.77 -15.10
N GLY A 75 1.84 -13.05 -14.45
CA GLY A 75 0.63 -13.65 -13.90
C GLY A 75 -0.32 -14.13 -15.01
N LYS A 76 -0.28 -15.41 -15.33
CA LYS A 76 -1.21 -15.99 -16.32
C LYS A 76 -2.52 -16.38 -15.61
N PHE A 77 -3.43 -15.42 -15.51
CA PHE A 77 -4.75 -15.66 -14.92
C PHE A 77 -5.78 -16.09 -15.96
N SER A 78 -6.74 -16.89 -15.52
CA SER A 78 -7.92 -17.23 -16.32
C SER A 78 -8.85 -16.04 -16.48
N SER A 79 -8.92 -15.17 -15.46
CA SER A 79 -9.65 -13.89 -15.52
C SER A 79 -8.72 -12.69 -15.48
N LYS A 80 -8.95 -11.71 -16.38
CA LYS A 80 -8.27 -10.41 -16.33
C LYS A 80 -8.63 -9.62 -15.07
N THR A 81 -9.83 -9.83 -14.51
CA THR A 81 -10.26 -9.15 -13.28
C THR A 81 -9.39 -9.48 -12.08
N THR A 82 -8.62 -10.58 -12.12
CA THR A 82 -7.66 -10.96 -11.08
C THR A 82 -6.55 -9.93 -10.88
N TYR A 83 -6.23 -9.13 -11.91
CA TYR A 83 -5.28 -8.02 -11.81
C TYR A 83 -5.90 -6.74 -11.22
N SER A 84 -7.20 -6.70 -10.93
CA SER A 84 -7.84 -5.46 -10.44
C SER A 84 -7.28 -4.96 -9.11
N SER A 85 -6.77 -5.86 -8.27
CA SER A 85 -6.12 -5.51 -7.02
C SER A 85 -5.11 -6.57 -6.59
N ALA A 86 -4.11 -6.16 -5.83
CA ALA A 86 -3.15 -7.05 -5.19
C ALA A 86 -2.97 -6.66 -3.72
N SER A 87 -2.80 -7.67 -2.86
CA SER A 87 -2.56 -7.51 -1.43
C SER A 87 -1.09 -7.75 -1.13
N PHE A 88 -0.43 -6.77 -0.53
CA PHE A 88 0.92 -6.90 -0.01
C PHE A 88 0.85 -7.41 1.43
N SER A 89 1.29 -8.64 1.64
CA SER A 89 1.10 -9.40 2.88
C SER A 89 2.42 -9.98 3.39
N HIS A 90 2.43 -10.33 4.68
CA HIS A 90 3.62 -10.76 5.42
C HIS A 90 4.81 -9.78 5.31
N PRO A 91 4.59 -8.46 5.50
CA PRO A 91 5.64 -7.47 5.40
C PRO A 91 6.70 -7.63 6.50
N ARG A 92 7.93 -7.87 6.11
CA ARG A 92 9.11 -7.77 6.96
C ARG A 92 9.74 -6.40 6.78
N LYS A 93 9.76 -5.59 7.83
CA LYS A 93 10.47 -4.29 7.82
C LYS A 93 11.98 -4.52 7.62
N ILE A 94 12.55 -3.87 6.61
CA ILE A 94 13.98 -3.96 6.28
C ILE A 94 14.74 -2.67 6.66
N SER A 95 14.08 -1.52 6.61
CA SER A 95 14.67 -0.24 7.02
C SER A 95 13.59 0.76 7.42
N ALA A 96 13.96 1.71 8.29
CA ALA A 96 13.15 2.87 8.60
C ALA A 96 14.08 4.06 8.82
N VAL A 97 13.87 5.14 8.06
CA VAL A 97 14.69 6.36 8.12
C VAL A 97 13.78 7.56 8.15
N THR A 98 14.01 8.48 9.09
CA THR A 98 13.29 9.75 9.15
C THR A 98 14.18 10.85 8.57
N ASP A 99 13.64 11.65 7.65
CA ASP A 99 14.37 12.79 7.10
C ASP A 99 14.36 14.02 8.04
N LYS A 100 15.08 15.08 7.65
CA LYS A 100 15.17 16.32 8.44
C LYS A 100 13.82 17.07 8.53
N GLN A 101 12.89 16.77 7.64
CA GLN A 101 11.57 17.35 7.53
C GLN A 101 10.50 16.53 8.28
N GLY A 102 10.91 15.45 8.96
CA GLY A 102 10.05 14.57 9.74
C GLY A 102 9.25 13.57 8.90
N VAL A 103 9.64 13.31 7.66
CA VAL A 103 9.05 12.25 6.84
C VAL A 103 9.72 10.93 7.21
N LEU A 104 8.91 9.98 7.66
CA LEU A 104 9.32 8.61 7.93
C LEU A 104 9.24 7.80 6.63
N ASN A 105 10.38 7.28 6.18
CA ASN A 105 10.47 6.34 5.07
C ASN A 105 10.69 4.92 5.63
N SER A 106 9.64 4.12 5.67
CA SER A 106 9.68 2.73 6.11
C SER A 106 9.67 1.79 4.91
N THR A 107 10.67 0.93 4.79
CA THR A 107 10.76 -0.06 3.71
C THR A 107 10.54 -1.46 4.24
N TYR A 108 9.77 -2.23 3.48
CA TYR A 108 9.33 -3.58 3.78
C TYR A 108 9.62 -4.50 2.61
N GLU A 109 9.99 -5.74 2.91
CA GLU A 109 10.00 -6.85 1.96
C GLU A 109 8.82 -7.75 2.30
N GLY A 110 8.03 -8.16 1.31
CA GLY A 110 6.87 -9.00 1.55
C GLY A 110 6.34 -9.63 0.28
N THR A 111 5.21 -10.30 0.38
CA THR A 111 4.60 -11.02 -0.74
C THR A 111 3.45 -10.20 -1.30
N LEU A 112 3.55 -9.82 -2.58
CA LEU A 112 2.43 -9.24 -3.32
C LEU A 112 1.60 -10.38 -3.91
N ILE A 113 0.34 -10.48 -3.48
CA ILE A 113 -0.59 -11.57 -3.78
C ILE A 113 -1.70 -11.06 -4.67
N PHE A 114 -1.89 -11.73 -5.80
CA PHE A 114 -2.98 -11.54 -6.74
C PHE A 114 -3.90 -12.75 -6.59
N GLN A 115 -5.14 -12.51 -6.16
CA GLN A 115 -6.07 -13.61 -5.91
C GLN A 115 -7.49 -13.21 -6.31
N SER A 116 -8.14 -14.09 -7.08
CA SER A 116 -9.55 -13.99 -7.43
C SER A 116 -10.10 -15.39 -7.68
N ASP A 117 -11.15 -15.76 -6.93
CA ASP A 117 -11.83 -17.06 -7.01
C ASP A 117 -10.85 -18.26 -7.01
N LYS A 118 -10.46 -18.72 -8.21
CA LYS A 118 -9.60 -19.90 -8.45
C LYS A 118 -8.17 -19.54 -8.85
N ASP A 119 -7.93 -18.29 -9.22
CA ASP A 119 -6.63 -17.81 -9.65
C ASP A 119 -5.83 -17.31 -8.45
N TYR A 120 -4.57 -17.74 -8.36
CA TYR A 120 -3.61 -17.30 -7.36
C TYR A 120 -2.25 -17.12 -8.02
N TYR A 121 -1.61 -15.99 -7.76
CA TYR A 121 -0.23 -15.73 -8.14
C TYR A 121 0.39 -14.80 -7.10
N SER A 122 1.67 -15.00 -6.82
CA SER A 122 2.38 -14.16 -5.87
C SER A 122 3.82 -13.94 -6.29
N VAL A 123 4.34 -12.77 -5.90
CA VAL A 123 5.72 -12.36 -6.13
C VAL A 123 6.26 -11.67 -4.89
N ILE A 124 7.58 -11.70 -4.71
CA ILE A 124 8.22 -10.94 -3.64
C ILE A 124 8.46 -9.51 -4.11
N ALA A 125 7.94 -8.56 -3.36
CA ALA A 125 8.06 -7.13 -3.64
C ALA A 125 8.71 -6.40 -2.46
N ILE A 126 9.35 -5.28 -2.78
CA ILE A 126 9.88 -4.33 -1.80
C ILE A 126 9.07 -3.05 -1.92
N VAL A 127 8.49 -2.64 -0.79
CA VAL A 127 7.59 -1.50 -0.69
C VAL A 127 8.16 -0.51 0.31
N SER A 128 8.34 0.74 -0.09
CA SER A 128 8.64 1.85 0.81
C SER A 128 7.40 2.73 0.95
N ILE A 129 7.05 3.07 2.19
CA ILE A 129 5.93 3.95 2.51
C ILE A 129 6.52 5.22 3.13
N LEU A 130 6.18 6.36 2.55
CA LEU A 130 6.57 7.67 3.04
C LEU A 130 5.41 8.28 3.82
N GLU A 131 5.62 8.50 5.11
CA GLU A 131 4.58 8.95 6.03
C GLU A 131 5.02 10.19 6.79
N LYS A 132 4.09 11.11 7.05
CA LYS A 132 4.31 12.27 7.92
C LYS A 132 3.02 12.59 8.66
N ASN A 133 3.09 12.64 10.00
CA ASN A 133 1.94 12.93 10.86
C ASN A 133 0.72 12.07 10.50
N ASP A 134 0.91 10.75 10.38
CA ASP A 134 -0.13 9.79 9.98
C ASP A 134 -0.68 9.92 8.56
N ASN A 135 -0.17 10.85 7.74
CA ASN A 135 -0.52 10.94 6.32
C ASN A 135 0.49 10.20 5.45
N ILE A 136 -0.02 9.42 4.50
CA ILE A 136 0.79 8.78 3.47
C ILE A 136 1.06 9.83 2.39
N LEU A 137 2.33 10.20 2.23
CA LEU A 137 2.79 11.16 1.23
C LEU A 137 3.15 10.48 -0.09
N GLY A 138 3.60 9.24 -0.01
CA GLY A 138 3.94 8.48 -1.18
C GLY A 138 4.24 7.01 -0.90
N VAL A 139 4.26 6.25 -1.97
CA VAL A 139 4.58 4.82 -1.97
C VAL A 139 5.61 4.56 -3.04
N LYS A 140 6.61 3.75 -2.75
CA LYS A 140 7.56 3.22 -3.75
C LYS A 140 7.45 1.71 -3.76
N MET A 141 7.43 1.11 -4.95
CA MET A 141 7.29 -0.33 -5.13
C MET A 141 8.28 -0.82 -6.17
N ARG A 142 8.88 -1.98 -5.91
CA ARG A 142 9.67 -2.71 -6.91
C ARG A 142 9.58 -4.20 -6.65
N LEU A 143 9.81 -5.01 -7.68
CA LEU A 143 10.01 -6.44 -7.48
C LEU A 143 11.37 -6.67 -6.79
N LYS A 144 11.44 -7.71 -5.96
CA LYS A 144 12.71 -8.15 -5.37
C LYS A 144 13.60 -8.79 -6.44
N GLU A 145 13.00 -9.58 -7.31
CA GLU A 145 13.68 -10.34 -8.35
C GLU A 145 13.11 -9.99 -9.74
N GLY A 146 13.97 -10.09 -10.76
CA GLY A 146 13.60 -9.80 -12.15
C GLY A 146 13.89 -8.37 -12.55
N SER A 147 12.86 -7.67 -13.00
CA SER A 147 12.95 -6.30 -13.52
C SER A 147 13.46 -5.33 -12.44
N ARG A 148 14.47 -4.52 -12.79
CA ARG A 148 14.98 -3.45 -11.89
C ARG A 148 14.09 -2.21 -11.88
N LYS A 149 12.90 -2.28 -12.47
CA LYS A 149 11.94 -1.17 -12.49
C LYS A 149 11.51 -0.81 -11.08
N GLU A 150 11.62 0.47 -10.76
CA GLU A 150 11.08 1.02 -9.52
C GLU A 150 9.92 1.96 -9.85
N TYR A 151 8.81 1.80 -9.16
CA TYR A 151 7.64 2.66 -9.32
C TYR A 151 7.51 3.53 -8.08
N ALA A 152 7.35 4.83 -8.26
CA ALA A 152 7.15 5.79 -7.19
C ALA A 152 5.84 6.55 -7.41
N PHE A 153 5.12 6.79 -6.32
CA PHE A 153 3.80 7.43 -6.33
C PHE A 153 3.78 8.54 -5.30
N SER A 154 3.40 9.74 -5.71
CA SER A 154 2.90 10.77 -4.80
C SER A 154 1.44 10.49 -4.52
N THR A 155 1.01 10.57 -3.27
CA THR A 155 -0.36 10.22 -2.89
C THR A 155 -1.15 11.40 -2.35
N LYS A 156 -2.47 11.38 -2.54
CA LYS A 156 -3.42 12.29 -1.90
C LYS A 156 -4.61 11.52 -1.31
N PRO A 157 -5.24 12.02 -0.24
CA PRO A 157 -6.45 11.39 0.31
C PRO A 157 -7.58 11.31 -0.71
N THR A 158 -8.41 10.27 -0.63
CA THR A 158 -9.73 10.26 -1.28
C THR A 158 -10.64 11.26 -0.58
N SER A 159 -11.11 12.28 -1.29
CA SER A 159 -12.01 13.33 -0.77
C SER A 159 -13.35 12.77 -0.30
#